data_AF-A0A1V4CUK8-F1
#
_entry.id   AF-A0A1V4CUK8-F1
#
_cell.length_a   1.000
_cell.length_b   1.000
_cell.length_c   1.000
_cell.angle_alpha   90.00
_cell.angle_beta   90.00
_cell.angle_gamma   90.00
#
_symmetry.space_group_name_H-M   'P 1'
#
loop_
_entity.id
_entity.type
_entity.pdbx_description
1 polymer ?
#
loop_
_entity_poly.entity_id
_entity_poly.type
_entity_poly.pdbx_seq_one_letter_code
_entity_poly.pdbx_strand_id
1 'polypeptide(L)'
;MSKLKVITDAIRADARTWDEQAKAIGGVGTNISGLRRERLELGMYQMFFGAYEDAIDHLADRCSEGQKRMSEIADALVKNAKAYDDHEVETTKSVEDAY
;
A
#
# COMPACT_ATOMS: atom_id res chain seq x y z
N MET A 1 -12.02 -1.42 -28.05
CA MET A 1 -11.85 -1.81 -26.64
C MET A 1 -13.10 -1.36 -25.90
N SER A 2 -13.77 -2.21 -25.13
CA SER A 2 -14.98 -1.81 -24.37
C SER A 2 -14.65 -0.66 -23.42
N LYS A 3 -15.60 0.27 -23.22
CA LYS A 3 -15.45 1.37 -22.26
C LYS A 3 -15.20 0.83 -20.84
N LEU A 4 -15.77 -0.35 -20.52
CA LEU A 4 -15.53 -0.99 -19.24
C LEU A 4 -14.09 -1.45 -19.09
N LYS A 5 -13.54 -2.11 -20.12
CA LYS A 5 -12.13 -2.55 -20.13
C LYS A 5 -11.14 -1.40 -19.92
N VAL A 6 -11.42 -0.23 -20.50
CA VAL A 6 -10.59 0.98 -20.27
C VAL A 6 -10.65 1.41 -18.80
N ILE A 7 -11.83 1.34 -18.18
CA ILE A 7 -12.01 1.69 -16.76
C ILE A 7 -11.30 0.68 -15.85
N THR A 8 -11.46 -0.62 -16.09
CA THR A 8 -10.82 -1.66 -15.27
C THR A 8 -9.30 -1.65 -15.40
N ASP A 9 -8.77 -1.30 -16.57
CA ASP A 9 -7.33 -1.12 -16.78
C ASP A 9 -6.80 0.11 -16.02
N ALA A 10 -7.57 1.20 -15.96
CA ALA A 10 -7.24 2.36 -15.13
C ALA A 10 -7.25 2.01 -13.63
N ILE A 11 -8.27 1.29 -13.15
CA ILE A 11 -8.34 0.82 -11.75
C ILE A 11 -7.12 -0.06 -11.40
N ARG A 12 -6.66 -0.91 -12.33
CA ARG A 12 -5.44 -1.72 -12.15
C ARG A 12 -4.16 -0.89 -12.18
N ALA A 13 -4.13 0.22 -12.90
CA ALA A 13 -3.02 1.15 -12.86
C ALA A 13 -2.95 1.82 -11.49
N ASP A 14 -4.07 2.32 -10.98
CA ASP A 14 -4.16 2.93 -9.65
C ASP A 14 -3.77 1.93 -8.55
N ALA A 15 -4.23 0.67 -8.64
CA ALA A 15 -3.84 -0.38 -7.71
C ALA A 15 -2.32 -0.59 -7.67
N ARG A 16 -1.65 -0.58 -8.83
CA ARG A 16 -0.19 -0.69 -8.92
C ARG A 16 0.50 0.49 -8.26
N THR A 17 -0.01 1.71 -8.48
CA THR A 17 0.52 2.90 -7.80
C THR A 17 0.40 2.79 -6.28
N TRP A 18 -0.74 2.36 -5.75
CA TRP A 18 -0.89 2.14 -4.30
C TRP A 18 0.10 1.09 -3.77
N ASP A 19 0.32 0.02 -4.51
CA ASP A 19 1.24 -1.06 -4.11
C ASP A 19 2.73 -0.61 -4.16
N GLU A 20 3.08 0.24 -5.13
CA GLU A 20 4.39 0.90 -5.20
C GLU A 20 4.60 1.86 -4.02
N GLN A 21 3.59 2.66 -3.67
CA GLN A 21 3.66 3.55 -2.51
C GLN A 21 3.75 2.77 -1.19
N ALA A 22 3.05 1.64 -1.07
CA ALA A 22 3.16 0.74 0.07
C ALA A 22 4.61 0.25 0.27
N LYS A 23 5.28 -0.14 -0.81
CA LYS A 23 6.70 -0.55 -0.78
C LYS A 23 7.61 0.62 -0.41
N ALA A 24 7.37 1.80 -0.98
CA ALA A 24 8.16 2.99 -0.67
C ALA A 24 8.07 3.37 0.81
N ILE A 25 6.86 3.45 1.39
CA ILE A 25 6.69 3.81 2.80
C ILE A 25 7.23 2.73 3.75
N GLY A 26 7.13 1.44 3.38
CA GLY A 26 7.78 0.34 4.10
C GLY A 26 9.30 0.46 4.12
N GLY A 27 9.91 0.86 3.00
CA GLY A 27 11.33 1.18 2.92
C GLY A 27 11.73 2.33 3.84
N VAL A 28 10.91 3.38 3.91
CA VAL A 28 11.13 4.50 4.85
C VAL A 28 11.09 4.02 6.30
N GLY A 29 10.10 3.20 6.67
CA GLY A 29 10.01 2.61 8.01
C GLY A 29 11.23 1.75 8.38
N THR A 30 11.75 1.00 7.41
CA THR A 30 12.99 0.21 7.57
C THR A 30 14.19 1.12 7.84
N ASN A 31 14.32 2.20 7.07
CA ASN A 31 15.41 3.17 7.26
C ASN A 31 15.33 3.87 8.62
N ILE A 32 14.12 4.27 9.06
CA ILE A 32 13.89 4.86 10.38
C ILE A 32 14.29 3.89 11.49
N SER A 33 13.86 2.64 11.40
CA SER A 33 14.23 1.60 12.37
C SER A 33 15.75 1.40 12.45
N GLY A 34 16.45 1.52 11.32
CA GLY A 34 17.91 1.45 11.24
C GLY A 34 18.65 2.65 11.87
N LEU A 35 17.95 3.73 12.21
CA LEU A 35 18.53 4.84 12.96
C LEU A 35 18.76 4.49 14.42
N ARG A 36 18.10 3.46 14.96
CA ARG A 36 18.24 3.02 16.35
C ARG A 36 19.70 2.93 16.79
N ARG A 37 19.97 3.42 18.00
CA ARG A 37 21.31 3.47 18.60
C ARG A 37 21.26 2.91 20.01
N GLU A 38 22.36 2.38 20.49
CA GLU A 38 22.50 2.10 21.92
C GLU A 38 22.71 3.42 22.68
N ARG A 39 22.24 3.46 23.93
CA ARG A 39 22.33 4.69 24.76
C ARG A 39 23.75 5.23 24.88
N LEU A 40 24.75 4.35 24.95
CA LEU A 40 26.15 4.74 25.05
C LEU A 40 26.67 5.42 23.77
N GLU A 41 26.15 5.04 22.60
CA GLU A 41 26.52 5.61 21.30
C GLU A 41 26.09 7.09 21.16
N LEU A 42 25.10 7.53 21.93
CA LEU A 42 24.66 8.94 21.95
C LEU A 42 25.58 9.88 22.75
N GLY A 43 26.55 9.35 23.51
CA GLY A 43 27.55 10.15 24.22
C GLY A 43 26.96 11.25 25.08
N MET A 44 27.26 12.53 24.77
CA MET A 44 26.76 13.68 25.52
C MET A 44 25.24 13.91 25.41
N TYR A 45 24.58 13.27 24.45
CA TYR A 45 23.13 13.41 24.21
C TYR A 45 22.29 12.34 24.92
N GLN A 46 22.87 11.57 25.84
CA GLN A 46 22.17 10.51 26.58
C GLN A 46 20.88 10.94 27.29
N MET A 47 20.75 12.22 27.66
CA MET A 47 19.53 12.75 28.27
C MET A 47 18.31 12.71 27.33
N PHE A 48 18.53 12.65 26.01
CA PHE A 48 17.48 12.60 24.99
C PHE A 48 17.20 11.17 24.49
N PHE A 49 17.91 10.17 25.01
CA PHE A 49 17.84 8.78 24.51
C PHE A 49 16.39 8.24 24.44
N GLY A 50 15.61 8.45 25.51
CA GLY A 50 14.21 7.99 25.54
C GLY A 50 13.37 8.64 24.44
N ALA A 51 13.38 9.97 24.35
CA ALA A 51 12.64 10.71 23.34
C ALA A 51 13.08 10.37 21.90
N TYR A 52 14.36 10.04 21.72
CA TYR A 52 14.91 9.60 20.44
C TYR A 52 14.35 8.23 20.03
N GLU A 53 14.38 7.24 20.92
CA GLU A 53 13.83 5.91 20.68
C GLU A 53 12.31 5.97 20.47
N ASP A 54 11.59 6.74 21.29
CA ASP A 54 10.14 6.93 21.15
C ASP A 54 9.77 7.51 19.78
N ALA A 55 10.58 8.47 19.27
CA ALA A 55 10.37 9.03 17.94
C ALA A 55 10.63 8.02 16.83
N ILE A 56 11.66 7.18 16.96
CA ILE A 56 11.93 6.09 16.02
C ILE A 56 10.76 5.12 15.98
N ASP A 57 10.30 4.64 17.14
CA ASP A 57 9.20 3.69 17.23
C ASP A 57 7.91 4.27 16.64
N HIS A 58 7.56 5.50 17.03
CA HIS A 58 6.36 6.16 16.53
C HIS A 58 6.37 6.29 14.99
N LEU A 59 7.48 6.74 14.42
CA LEU A 59 7.58 6.94 12.98
C LEU A 59 7.64 5.60 12.22
N ALA A 60 8.36 4.61 12.73
CA ALA A 60 8.43 3.27 12.14
C ALA A 60 7.05 2.59 12.15
N ASP A 61 6.31 2.68 13.26
CA ASP A 61 4.95 2.15 13.38
C ASP A 61 3.99 2.83 12.41
N ARG A 62 4.07 4.16 12.28
CA ARG A 62 3.27 4.91 11.31
C ARG A 62 3.56 4.50 9.87
N CYS A 63 4.81 4.23 9.53
CA CYS A 63 5.19 3.70 8.22
C CYS A 63 4.64 2.29 7.98
N SER A 64 4.71 1.41 8.98
CA SER A 64 4.16 0.05 8.90
C SER A 64 2.64 0.04 8.72
N GLU A 65 1.92 0.87 9.49
CA GLU A 65 0.49 1.06 9.31
C GLU A 65 0.17 1.60 7.91
N GLY A 66 0.93 2.61 7.45
CA GLY A 66 0.78 3.17 6.12
C GLY A 66 0.94 2.13 5.02
N GLN A 67 2.02 1.35 5.07
CA GLN A 67 2.28 0.24 4.14
C GLN A 67 1.09 -0.71 4.09
N LYS A 68 0.62 -1.18 5.25
CA LYS A 68 -0.50 -2.10 5.34
C LYS A 68 -1.76 -1.53 4.69
N ARG A 69 -2.14 -0.30 5.04
CA ARG A 69 -3.36 0.35 4.50
C ARG A 69 -3.28 0.58 3.00
N MET A 70 -2.11 0.95 2.49
CA MET A 70 -1.91 1.14 1.04
C MET A 70 -2.03 -0.19 0.28
N SER A 71 -1.46 -1.28 0.80
CA SER A 71 -1.65 -2.62 0.22
C SER A 71 -3.11 -3.07 0.27
N GLU A 72 -3.83 -2.81 1.37
CA GLU A 72 -5.27 -3.09 1.46
C GLU A 72 -6.09 -2.34 0.39
N ILE A 73 -5.73 -1.09 0.08
CA ILE A 73 -6.35 -0.31 -1.00
C ILE A 73 -6.05 -0.92 -2.36
N ALA A 74 -4.79 -1.27 -2.63
CA ALA A 74 -4.39 -1.93 -3.88
C ALA A 74 -5.17 -3.24 -4.11
N ASP A 75 -5.27 -4.09 -3.08
CA ASP A 75 -6.04 -5.33 -3.12
C ASP A 75 -7.53 -5.09 -3.39
N ALA A 76 -8.12 -4.08 -2.76
CA ALA A 76 -9.52 -3.73 -2.97
C ALA A 76 -9.78 -3.28 -4.42
N LEU A 77 -8.89 -2.48 -5.00
CA LEU A 77 -8.99 -2.03 -6.38
C LEU A 77 -8.85 -3.20 -7.37
N VAL A 78 -7.91 -4.13 -7.14
CA VAL A 78 -7.76 -5.33 -7.98
C VAL A 78 -9.01 -6.20 -7.93
N LYS A 79 -9.58 -6.43 -6.74
CA LYS A 79 -10.83 -7.18 -6.57
C LYS A 79 -11.99 -6.51 -7.29
N ASN A 80 -12.08 -5.18 -7.20
CA ASN A 80 -13.13 -4.41 -7.85
C ASN A 80 -13.02 -4.48 -9.39
N ALA A 81 -11.82 -4.28 -9.95
CA ALA A 81 -11.59 -4.42 -11.40
C ALA A 81 -11.94 -5.82 -11.91
N LYS A 82 -11.59 -6.86 -11.14
CA LYS A 82 -11.94 -8.24 -11.47
C LYS A 82 -13.45 -8.46 -11.47
N ALA A 83 -14.17 -7.96 -10.46
CA ALA A 83 -15.62 -8.10 -10.40
C ALA A 83 -16.33 -7.45 -11.60
N TYR A 84 -15.84 -6.31 -12.07
CA TYR A 84 -16.37 -5.66 -13.28
C TYR A 84 -16.13 -6.49 -14.55
N ASP A 85 -14.92 -7.03 -14.73
CA ASP A 85 -14.61 -7.88 -15.88
C ASP A 85 -15.46 -9.16 -15.88
N ASP A 86 -15.60 -9.82 -14.72
CA ASP A 86 -16.39 -11.04 -14.58
C ASP A 86 -17.88 -10.76 -14.93
N HIS A 87 -18.43 -9.63 -14.46
CA HIS A 87 -19.79 -9.20 -14.79
C HIS A 87 -19.98 -8.89 -16.29
N GLU A 88 -18.98 -8.32 -16.96
CA GLU A 88 -19.04 -8.06 -18.42
C GLU A 88 -19.09 -9.36 -19.21
N VAL A 89 -18.29 -10.35 -18.83
CA VAL A 89 -18.28 -11.66 -19.47
C VAL A 89 -19.62 -12.37 -19.29
N GLU A 90 -20.17 -12.38 -18.07
CA GLU A 90 -21.49 -12.97 -17.79
C GLU A 90 -22.61 -12.29 -18.57
N THR A 91 -22.62 -10.95 -18.60
CA THR A 91 -23.64 -10.18 -19.32
C THR A 91 -23.54 -10.42 -20.83
N THR A 92 -22.33 -10.41 -21.39
CA THR A 92 -22.11 -10.66 -22.82
C THR A 92 -22.60 -12.04 -23.22
N LYS A 93 -22.23 -13.07 -22.44
CA LYS A 93 -22.69 -14.44 -22.66
C LYS A 93 -24.21 -14.56 -22.57
N SER A 94 -24.83 -13.95 -21.58
CA SER A 94 -26.29 -13.97 -21.42
C SER A 94 -27.03 -13.32 -22.59
N VAL A 95 -26.45 -12.28 -23.21
CA VAL A 95 -27.02 -11.63 -24.40
C VAL A 95 -26.85 -12.51 -25.63
N GLU A 96 -25.69 -13.14 -25.81
CA GLU A 96 -25.43 -14.09 -26.90
C GLU A 96 -26.33 -15.33 -26.81
N ASP A 97 -26.61 -15.85 -25.61
CA ASP A 97 -27.50 -17.00 -25.43
C ASP A 97 -28.99 -16.66 -25.67
N ALA A 98 -29.37 -15.37 -25.64
CA ALA A 98 -30.74 -14.91 -25.74
C ALA A 98 -31.22 -14.59 -27.17
N TYR A 99 -30.30 -14.47 -28.14
CA TYR A 99 -30.57 -14.08 -29.53
C TYR A 99 -29.88 -15.02 -30.53
#